data_AF-A0A852BAR5-F1
#
_entry.id   AF-A0A852BAR5-F1
#
_cell.length_a   1.000
_cell.length_b   1.000
_cell.length_c   1.000
_cell.angle_alpha   90.00
_cell.angle_beta   90.00
_cell.angle_gamma   90.00
#
_symmetry.space_group_name_H-M   'P 1'
#
loop_
_entity.id
_entity.type
_entity.pdbx_description
1 polymer ?
#
loop_
_entity_poly.entity_id
_entity_poly.type
_entity_poly.pdbx_seq_one_letter_code
_entity_poly.pdbx_strand_id
1 'polypeptide(L)'
;QIHPNGKLVVLTDGLGKHTTVELSEPLDEEISGVIEVVGRVTNQATIMCASYVQFREDKSSFDLELYNEALKIIHEFPEYFPFG
;
A
#
# COMPACT_ATOMS: atom_id res chain seq x y z
N GLN A 1 3.76 10.42 1.76
CA GLN A 1 4.40 11.40 2.67
C GLN A 1 4.88 10.68 3.91
N ILE A 2 6.03 11.06 4.48
CA ILE A 2 6.59 10.41 5.68
C ILE A 2 6.55 11.41 6.83
N HIS A 3 5.97 11.03 7.96
CA HIS A 3 5.95 11.87 9.15
C HIS A 3 7.37 11.95 9.77
N PRO A 4 7.78 13.08 10.39
CA PRO A 4 9.16 13.27 10.87
C PRO A 4 9.70 12.23 11.87
N ASN A 5 8.82 11.53 12.59
CA ASN A 5 9.23 10.45 13.50
C ASN A 5 9.54 9.11 12.78
N GLY A 6 9.36 9.05 11.47
CA GLY A 6 9.57 7.86 10.65
C GLY A 6 8.55 6.74 10.88
N LYS A 7 7.49 6.95 11.69
CA LYS A 7 6.52 5.91 12.09
C LYS A 7 5.16 6.00 11.40
N LEU A 8 4.91 7.06 10.64
CA LEU A 8 3.67 7.22 9.89
C LEU A 8 4.00 7.50 8.42
N VAL A 9 3.40 6.73 7.53
CA VAL A 9 3.54 6.87 6.09
C VAL A 9 2.16 7.05 5.47
N VAL A 10 1.97 8.11 4.70
CA VAL A 10 0.76 8.34 3.91
C VAL A 10 1.00 7.83 2.50
N LEU A 11 0.20 6.86 2.08
CA LEU A 11 0.16 6.32 0.72
C LEU A 11 -1.05 6.88 -0.04
N THR A 12 -0.95 6.88 -1.36
CA THR A 12 -2.02 7.26 -2.27
C THR A 12 -2.32 6.08 -3.17
N ASP A 13 -3.59 5.69 -3.29
CA ASP A 13 -4.03 4.60 -4.16
C ASP A 13 -4.16 5.01 -5.63
N GLY A 14 -4.52 4.07 -6.50
CA GLY A 14 -4.73 4.31 -7.94
C GLY A 14 -5.93 5.19 -8.28
N LEU A 15 -6.68 5.67 -7.28
CA LEU A 15 -7.78 6.64 -7.44
C LEU A 15 -7.44 8.00 -6.82
N GLY A 16 -6.20 8.19 -6.35
CA GLY A 16 -5.79 9.42 -5.68
C GLY A 16 -6.27 9.54 -4.24
N LYS A 17 -6.83 8.48 -3.64
CA LYS A 17 -7.28 8.50 -2.23
C LYS A 17 -6.12 8.16 -1.31
N HIS A 18 -6.14 8.75 -0.12
CA HIS A 18 -5.07 8.58 0.85
C HIS A 18 -5.41 7.56 1.93
N THR A 19 -4.38 6.84 2.37
CA THR A 19 -4.42 6.03 3.59
C THR A 19 -3.17 6.24 4.42
N THR A 20 -3.30 6.10 5.73
CA THR A 20 -2.19 6.19 6.68
C THR A 20 -1.75 4.80 7.10
N VAL A 21 -0.46 4.55 6.99
CA VAL A 21 0.23 3.33 7.43
C VAL A 21 1.01 3.67 8.69
N GLU A 22 0.81 2.87 9.73
CA GLU A 22 1.46 2.96 11.04
C GLU A 22 2.55 1.90 11.14
N LEU A 23 3.77 2.31 11.50
CA LEU A 23 4.92 1.44 11.67
C LEU A 23 5.23 1.28 13.18
N SER A 24 5.53 0.06 13.62
CA SER A 24 5.94 -0.21 15.01
C SER A 24 7.28 0.48 15.34
N GLU A 25 8.20 0.44 14.39
CA GLU A 25 9.53 1.05 14.45
C GLU A 25 9.67 2.11 13.35
N PRO A 26 10.52 3.13 13.53
CA PRO A 26 10.78 4.09 12.47
C PRO A 26 11.36 3.41 11.23
N LEU A 27 11.16 4.00 10.05
CA LEU A 27 11.84 3.57 8.82
C LEU A 27 13.36 3.63 8.99
N ASP A 28 14.04 2.54 8.63
CA ASP A 28 15.50 2.47 8.61
C ASP A 28 16.11 3.08 7.34
N GLU A 29 15.32 3.19 6.27
CA GLU A 29 15.72 3.69 4.96
C GLU A 29 14.68 4.63 4.35
N GLU A 30 15.12 5.47 3.41
CA GLU A 30 14.23 6.31 2.63
C GLU A 30 13.45 5.46 1.62
N ILE A 31 12.12 5.51 1.70
CA ILE A 31 11.21 4.81 0.80
C ILE A 31 10.57 5.79 -0.18
N SER A 32 10.39 5.36 -1.43
CA SER A 32 9.81 6.19 -2.49
C SER A 32 9.09 5.34 -3.55
N GLY A 33 8.38 5.99 -4.47
CA GLY A 33 7.66 5.30 -5.55
C GLY A 33 6.47 4.47 -5.06
N VAL A 34 6.20 3.37 -5.76
CA VAL A 34 5.11 2.44 -5.40
C VAL A 34 5.56 1.46 -4.32
N ILE A 35 4.74 1.35 -3.27
CA ILE A 35 5.03 0.52 -2.10
C ILE A 35 3.83 -0.38 -1.83
N GLU A 36 4.08 -1.68 -1.73
CA GLU A 36 3.11 -2.64 -1.23
C GLU A 36 3.24 -2.73 0.29
N VAL A 37 2.13 -2.59 0.99
CA VAL A 37 2.06 -2.70 2.45
C VAL A 37 1.14 -3.84 2.83
N VAL A 38 1.66 -4.76 3.65
CA VAL A 38 0.89 -5.84 4.27
C VAL A 38 0.72 -5.51 5.73
N GLY A 39 -0.52 -5.58 6.22
CA GLY A 39 -0.82 -5.21 7.59
C GLY A 39 -2.28 -5.45 7.95
N ARG A 40 -2.67 -4.95 9.13
CA ARG A 40 -4.03 -5.03 9.65
C ARG A 40 -4.68 -3.66 9.61
N VAL A 41 -5.90 -3.59 9.07
CA VAL A 41 -6.73 -2.38 9.16
C VAL A 41 -7.12 -2.13 10.62
N THR A 42 -6.94 -0.91 11.11
CA THR A 42 -7.27 -0.49 12.47
C THR A 42 -8.70 0.04 12.57
N ASN A 43 -9.17 0.31 13.79
CA ASN A 43 -10.47 0.95 14.03
C ASN A 43 -10.54 2.41 13.55
N GLN A 44 -9.38 3.02 13.25
CA GLN A 44 -9.25 4.38 12.72
C GLN A 44 -9.12 4.40 11.19
N ALA A 45 -9.35 3.26 10.51
CA ALA A 45 -9.17 3.09 9.07
C ALA A 45 -7.73 3.41 8.59
N THR A 46 -6.75 3.19 9.46
CA THR A 46 -5.32 3.16 9.13
C THR A 46 -4.86 1.71 8.96
N ILE A 47 -3.62 1.49 8.50
CA ILE A 47 -3.03 0.17 8.38
C ILE A 47 -1.89 0.03 9.38
N MET A 48 -2.03 -0.85 10.36
CA MET A 48 -0.91 -1.30 11.21
C MET A 48 -0.03 -2.23 10.38
N CYS A 49 1.14 -1.73 9.97
CA CYS A 49 2.05 -2.40 9.07
C CYS A 49 2.71 -3.61 9.74
N ALA A 50 2.72 -4.74 9.04
CA ALA A 50 3.51 -5.91 9.40
C ALA A 50 4.78 -6.01 8.53
N SER A 51 4.67 -5.67 7.25
CA SER A 51 5.80 -5.62 6.30
C SER A 51 5.46 -4.73 5.12
N TYR A 52 6.49 -4.21 4.45
CA TYR A 52 6.35 -3.47 3.20
C TYR A 52 7.43 -3.88 2.18
N VAL A 53 7.14 -3.69 0.90
CA VAL A 53 8.10 -3.89 -0.20
C VAL A 53 7.96 -2.73 -1.19
N GLN A 54 9.08 -2.15 -1.58
CA GLN A 54 9.12 -1.16 -2.66
C GLN A 54 9.18 -1.86 -4.02
N PHE A 55 8.29 -1.48 -4.93
CA PHE A 55 8.29 -2.01 -6.29
C PHE A 55 9.46 -1.43 -7.09
N ARG A 56 10.09 -2.28 -7.91
CA ARG A 56 11.18 -1.85 -8.79
C ARG A 56 10.61 -1.16 -10.02
N GLU A 57 10.99 0.10 -10.20
CA GLU A 57 10.56 0.92 -11.33
C GLU A 57 11.75 1.31 -12.25
N ASP A 58 12.87 0.59 -12.17
CA ASP A 58 14.11 0.85 -12.92
C ASP A 58 13.98 0.57 -14.43
N LYS A 59 13.08 -0.34 -14.81
CA LYS A 59 12.87 -0.76 -16.21
C LYS A 59 11.52 -0.33 -16.78
N SER A 60 10.53 -0.13 -15.93
CA SER A 60 9.15 0.24 -16.30
C SER A 60 8.46 0.89 -15.12
N SER A 61 7.69 1.95 -15.39
CA SER A 61 6.79 2.55 -14.39
C SER A 61 5.68 1.57 -14.00
N PHE A 62 5.27 1.60 -12.73
CA PHE A 62 4.12 0.83 -12.28
C PHE A 62 2.81 1.58 -12.55
N ASP A 63 1.86 0.95 -13.25
CA ASP A 63 0.56 1.54 -13.54
C ASP A 63 -0.43 1.27 -12.38
N LEU A 64 -0.53 2.24 -11.47
CA LEU A 64 -1.37 2.15 -10.28
C LEU A 64 -2.88 2.21 -10.60
N GLU A 65 -3.26 2.88 -11.68
CA GLU A 65 -4.65 2.97 -12.13
C GLU A 65 -5.10 1.59 -12.66
N LEU A 66 -4.27 0.97 -13.50
CA LEU A 66 -4.52 -0.39 -13.98
C LEU A 66 -4.56 -1.41 -12.85
N TYR A 67 -3.65 -1.30 -11.87
CA TYR A 67 -3.67 -2.16 -10.68
C TYR A 67 -4.99 -2.02 -9.90
N ASN A 68 -5.51 -0.80 -9.77
CA ASN A 68 -6.80 -0.55 -9.14
C ASN A 68 -7.97 -1.19 -9.91
N GLU A 69 -7.96 -1.20 -11.24
CA GLU A 69 -8.96 -1.96 -12.02
C GLU A 69 -8.86 -3.47 -11.77
N ALA A 70 -7.65 -4.02 -11.66
CA ALA A 70 -7.47 -5.43 -11.30
C ALA A 70 -8.05 -5.75 -9.91
N LEU A 71 -7.89 -4.86 -8.94
CA LEU A 71 -8.50 -5.01 -7.61
C LEU A 71 -10.03 -5.04 -7.68
N LYS A 72 -10.65 -4.22 -8.52
CA LYS A 72 -12.11 -4.27 -8.72
C LYS A 72 -12.55 -5.62 -9.26
N ILE A 73 -11.85 -6.15 -10.27
CA ILE A 73 -12.14 -7.47 -10.86
C ILE A 73 -12.01 -8.58 -9.80
N ILE A 74 -10.97 -8.56 -8.97
CA ILE A 74 -10.77 -9.55 -7.89
C ILE A 74 -11.98 -9.58 -6.95
N HIS A 75 -12.54 -8.42 -6.61
CA HIS A 75 -13.70 -8.33 -5.72
C HIS A 75 -15.03 -8.60 -6.43
N GLU A 76 -15.13 -8.30 -7.72
CA GLU A 76 -16.33 -8.54 -8.54
C GLU A 76 -16.50 -10.03 -8.87
N PHE A 77 -15.39 -10.77 -8.99
CA PHE A 77 -15.34 -12.17 -9.41
C PHE A 77 -14.61 -13.08 -8.40
N PRO A 78 -15.05 -13.13 -7.13
CA PRO A 78 -14.34 -13.82 -6.05
C PRO A 78 -14.24 -15.34 -6.25
N GLU A 79 -15.10 -15.94 -7.07
CA GLU A 79 -15.05 -17.37 -7.42
C GLU A 79 -13.83 -17.74 -8.26
N TYR A 80 -13.22 -16.78 -8.97
CA TYR A 80 -12.00 -16.98 -9.76
C TYR A 80 -10.73 -16.53 -9.02
N PHE A 81 -10.89 -15.76 -7.94
CA PHE A 81 -9.80 -15.34 -7.06
C PHE A 81 -10.19 -15.54 -5.60
N PRO A 82 -10.33 -16.80 -5.13
CA PRO A 82 -10.82 -17.09 -3.80
C PRO A 82 -9.83 -16.63 -2.74
N PHE A 83 -10.34 -15.94 -1.71
CA PHE A 83 -9.61 -15.62 -0.50
C PHE A 83 -9.87 -16.70 0.56
N GLY A 84 -8.82 -17.34 1.07
CA GLY A 84 -8.92 -18.49 1.98
C GLY A 84 -7.71 -18.66 2.87
#